data_AF-A0A7K4H2P3-F1
#
_entry.id   AF-A0A7K4H2P3-F1
#
_cell.length_a   1.000
_cell.length_b   1.000
_cell.length_c   1.000
_cell.angle_alpha   90.00
_cell.angle_beta   90.00
_cell.angle_gamma   90.00
#
_symmetry.space_group_name_H-M   'P 1'
#
loop_
_entity.id
_entity.type
_entity.pdbx_description
1 polymer ?
#
loop_
_entity_poly.entity_id
_entity_poly.type
_entity_poly.pdbx_seq_one_letter_code
_entity_poly.pdbx_strand_id
1 'polypeptide(L)'
;MLFNEFFATEITEVGISWFDFYSIGHICLGIGLFLFWSLFYTIPKKKGRIAIFSLLFVFILTIACAIVWEIIENTIFLDFGWKFENRLDSWQNITTDVLLCAVGGLGTWLFAYLIFEKDRSVFGYYTFGIIGFGVWISVFIILRYLTLHNSPII
;
A
#
# COMPACT_ATOMS: atom_id res chain seq x y z
N MET A 1 12.53 -10.42 22.75
CA MET A 1 12.41 -8.95 22.83
C MET A 1 12.72 -8.28 21.49
N LEU A 2 13.84 -8.58 20.80
CA LEU A 2 14.12 -8.00 19.48
C LEU A 2 13.08 -8.30 18.37
N PHE A 3 12.49 -9.49 18.34
CA PHE A 3 11.56 -9.87 17.25
C PHE A 3 10.25 -9.06 17.27
N ASN A 4 9.71 -8.81 18.46
CA ASN A 4 8.45 -8.09 18.65
C ASN A 4 8.57 -6.59 18.34
N GLU A 5 9.76 -6.01 18.45
CA GLU A 5 10.02 -4.65 17.98
C GLU A 5 9.89 -4.56 16.46
N PHE A 6 10.25 -5.62 15.73
CA PHE A 6 10.15 -5.67 14.27
C PHE A 6 8.76 -6.08 13.77
N PHE A 7 8.14 -7.09 14.37
CA PHE A 7 6.82 -7.60 13.94
C PHE A 7 5.84 -7.59 15.10
N ALA A 8 4.69 -6.95 14.91
CA ALA A 8 3.58 -7.00 15.85
C ALA A 8 2.96 -8.40 15.84
N THR A 9 3.13 -9.10 16.95
CA THR A 9 2.54 -10.41 17.24
C THR A 9 1.34 -10.29 18.19
N GLU A 10 1.27 -9.21 18.96
CA GLU A 10 0.18 -8.91 19.90
C GLU A 10 -0.53 -7.59 19.56
N ILE A 11 -1.77 -7.43 20.02
CA ILE A 11 -2.60 -6.22 19.83
C ILE A 11 -1.91 -4.96 20.36
N THR A 12 -1.18 -5.06 21.48
CA THR A 12 -0.47 -3.95 22.12
C THR A 12 0.70 -3.42 21.29
N GLU A 13 1.14 -4.18 20.28
CA GLU A 13 2.29 -3.87 19.43
C GLU A 13 1.89 -3.18 18.11
N VAL A 14 0.62 -3.26 17.72
CA VAL A 14 0.06 -2.66 16.49
C VAL A 14 0.26 -1.14 16.48
N GLY A 15 0.75 -0.57 15.37
CA GLY A 15 1.13 0.84 15.28
C GLY A 15 2.43 1.19 16.01
N ILE A 16 3.02 0.29 16.80
CA ILE A 16 4.29 0.55 17.51
C ILE A 16 5.46 -0.14 16.81
N SER A 17 5.30 -1.42 16.48
CA SER A 17 6.34 -2.20 15.80
C SER A 17 6.55 -1.74 14.36
N TRP A 18 7.73 -2.06 13.79
CA TRP A 18 8.05 -1.71 12.40
C TRP A 18 7.00 -2.24 11.42
N PHE A 19 6.61 -3.50 11.58
CA PHE A 19 5.59 -4.15 10.77
C PHE A 19 4.43 -4.62 11.63
N ASP A 20 3.22 -4.29 11.21
CA ASP A 20 2.00 -4.91 11.72
C ASP A 20 1.10 -5.38 10.56
N PHE A 21 -0.12 -5.81 10.88
CA PHE A 21 -1.04 -6.25 9.83
C PHE A 21 -1.54 -5.09 8.95
N TYR A 22 -1.60 -3.85 9.44
CA TYR A 22 -1.94 -2.66 8.63
C TYR A 22 -0.84 -2.31 7.64
N SER A 23 0.43 -2.57 7.97
CA SER A 23 1.56 -2.39 7.06
C SER A 23 1.38 -3.12 5.71
N ILE A 24 0.76 -4.31 5.70
CA ILE A 24 0.43 -5.01 4.45
C ILE A 24 -0.66 -4.29 3.64
N GLY A 25 -1.60 -3.64 4.31
CA GLY A 25 -2.59 -2.77 3.69
C GLY A 25 -1.95 -1.65 2.87
N HIS A 26 -0.78 -1.16 3.28
CA HIS A 26 -0.03 -0.14 2.53
C HIS A 26 0.51 -0.65 1.20
N ILE A 27 0.85 -1.94 1.07
CA ILE A 27 1.18 -2.53 -0.24
C ILE A 27 -0.04 -2.48 -1.18
N CYS A 28 -1.23 -2.82 -0.67
CA CYS A 28 -2.48 -2.69 -1.42
C CYS A 28 -2.72 -1.25 -1.85
N LEU A 29 -2.55 -0.29 -0.94
CA LEU A 29 -2.71 1.13 -1.21
C LEU A 29 -1.76 1.57 -2.33
N GLY A 30 -0.49 1.16 -2.27
CA GLY A 30 0.51 1.45 -3.30
C GLY A 30 0.13 0.92 -4.69
N ILE A 31 -0.34 -0.32 -4.76
CA ILE A 31 -0.86 -0.93 -6.00
C ILE A 31 -2.06 -0.12 -6.51
N GLY A 32 -3.04 0.15 -5.65
CA GLY A 32 -4.27 0.85 -6.01
C GLY A 32 -4.02 2.28 -6.52
N LEU A 33 -3.21 3.06 -5.78
CA LEU A 33 -2.82 4.41 -6.17
C LEU A 33 -2.06 4.41 -7.50
N PHE A 34 -1.09 3.50 -7.67
CA PHE A 34 -0.33 3.43 -8.90
C PHE A 34 -1.24 3.07 -10.09
N LEU A 35 -2.11 2.06 -9.96
CA LEU A 35 -3.06 1.70 -11.00
C LEU A 35 -3.95 2.89 -11.38
N PHE A 36 -4.51 3.59 -10.40
CA PHE A 36 -5.36 4.76 -10.61
C PHE A 36 -4.63 5.86 -11.39
N TRP A 37 -3.47 6.30 -10.90
CA TRP A 37 -2.69 7.35 -11.56
C TRP A 37 -2.14 6.91 -12.93
N SER A 38 -1.87 5.61 -13.10
CA SER A 38 -1.42 5.07 -14.39
C SER A 38 -2.47 5.15 -15.50
N LEU A 39 -3.75 5.43 -15.19
CA LEU A 39 -4.77 5.69 -16.21
C LEU A 39 -4.39 6.87 -17.12
N PHE A 40 -3.78 7.91 -16.55
CA PHE A 40 -3.27 9.09 -17.26
C PHE A 40 -2.04 8.77 -18.15
N TYR A 41 -1.40 7.62 -17.90
CA TYR A 41 -0.35 7.07 -18.75
C TYR A 41 -0.92 6.16 -19.84
N THR A 42 -1.70 5.15 -19.45
CA THR A 42 -2.10 4.04 -20.32
C THR A 42 -3.20 4.43 -21.31
N ILE A 43 -4.19 5.24 -20.91
CA ILE A 43 -5.33 5.60 -21.78
C ILE A 43 -4.86 6.41 -23.00
N PRO A 44 -4.06 7.48 -22.86
CA PRO A 44 -3.56 8.22 -24.02
C PRO A 44 -2.66 7.36 -24.90
N LYS A 45 -1.72 6.58 -24.32
CA LYS A 45 -0.80 5.73 -25.09
C LYS A 45 -1.53 4.63 -25.86
N LYS A 46 -2.59 4.04 -25.32
CA LYS A 46 -3.40 3.05 -26.05
C LYS A 46 -4.09 3.65 -27.28
N LYS A 47 -4.42 4.95 -27.24
CA LYS A 47 -4.98 5.71 -28.36
C LYS A 47 -3.91 6.28 -29.31
N GLY A 48 -2.63 5.87 -29.16
CA GLY A 48 -1.52 6.37 -29.98
C GLY A 48 -1.11 7.82 -29.66
N ARG A 49 -1.52 8.35 -28.51
CA ARG A 49 -1.19 9.72 -28.08
C ARG A 49 -0.04 9.72 -27.07
N ILE A 50 0.56 10.90 -26.88
CA ILE A 50 1.54 11.13 -25.81
C ILE A 50 0.84 10.98 -24.46
N ALA A 51 1.52 10.34 -23.50
CA ALA A 51 1.03 10.18 -22.14
C ALA A 51 0.93 11.54 -21.43
N ILE A 52 -0.09 11.73 -20.59
CA ILE A 52 -0.24 12.97 -19.79
C ILE A 52 0.81 12.98 -18.68
N PHE A 53 0.98 11.85 -18.00
CA PHE A 53 2.00 11.63 -16.99
C PHE A 53 3.05 10.65 -17.49
N SER A 54 4.28 10.74 -17.00
CA SER A 54 5.28 9.67 -17.18
C SER A 54 5.09 8.59 -16.11
N LEU A 55 5.53 7.35 -16.35
CA LEU A 55 5.47 6.31 -15.31
C LEU A 55 6.28 6.67 -14.06
N LEU A 56 7.40 7.38 -14.22
CA LEU A 56 8.18 7.90 -13.09
C LEU A 56 7.38 8.92 -12.29
N PHE A 57 6.66 9.83 -12.95
CA PHE A 57 5.81 10.80 -12.27
C PHE A 57 4.65 10.13 -11.54
N VAL A 58 4.02 9.11 -12.15
CA VAL A 58 3.00 8.28 -11.49
C VAL A 58 3.54 7.62 -10.22
N PHE A 59 4.78 7.10 -10.27
CA PHE A 59 5.44 6.53 -9.09
C PHE A 59 5.68 7.58 -7.99
N ILE A 60 6.20 8.74 -8.34
CA ILE A 60 6.42 9.85 -7.39
C ILE A 60 5.10 10.30 -6.75
N LEU A 61 4.02 10.43 -7.54
CA LEU A 61 2.68 10.75 -7.02
C LEU A 61 2.18 9.69 -6.04
N THR A 62 2.45 8.41 -6.31
CA THR A 62 2.07 7.30 -5.41
C THR A 62 2.73 7.45 -4.04
N ILE A 63 4.04 7.75 -4.01
CA ILE A 63 4.77 8.00 -2.76
C ILE A 63 4.27 9.26 -2.05
N ALA A 64 4.01 10.34 -2.79
CA ALA A 64 3.48 11.57 -2.21
C ALA A 64 2.11 11.33 -1.55
N CYS A 65 1.23 10.57 -2.21
CA CYS A 65 -0.05 10.14 -1.63
C CYS A 65 0.14 9.25 -0.40
N ALA A 66 1.15 8.36 -0.37
CA ALA A 66 1.45 7.54 0.81
C ALA A 66 1.82 8.40 2.03
N ILE A 67 2.68 9.40 1.84
CA ILE A 67 3.07 10.32 2.92
C ILE A 67 1.86 11.12 3.41
N VAL A 68 1.02 11.60 2.49
CA VAL A 68 -0.21 12.32 2.85
C VAL A 68 -1.19 11.39 3.59
N TRP A 69 -1.28 10.12 3.20
CA TRP A 69 -2.12 9.14 3.86
C TRP A 69 -1.70 8.94 5.33
N GLU A 70 -0.40 8.75 5.59
CA GLU A 70 0.13 8.64 6.96
C GLU A 70 -0.19 9.86 7.82
N ILE A 71 -0.09 11.06 7.24
CA ILE A 71 -0.43 12.30 7.94
C ILE A 71 -1.93 12.31 8.28
N ILE A 72 -2.79 11.95 7.33
CA ILE A 72 -4.24 11.89 7.54
C ILE A 72 -4.58 10.87 8.63
N GLU A 73 -3.96 9.69 8.60
CA GLU A 73 -4.20 8.63 9.57
C GLU A 73 -3.78 9.06 10.99
N ASN A 74 -2.58 9.62 11.12
CA ASN A 74 -2.03 10.02 12.41
C ASN A 74 -2.50 11.39 12.92
N THR A 75 -3.41 12.06 12.20
CA THR A 75 -4.05 13.30 12.67
C THR A 75 -5.57 13.16 12.64
N ILE A 76 -6.16 13.12 11.45
CA ILE A 76 -7.60 13.14 11.23
C ILE A 76 -8.25 11.86 11.77
N PHE A 77 -7.70 10.67 11.47
CA PHE A 77 -8.33 9.43 11.94
C PHE A 77 -8.17 9.23 13.44
N LEU A 78 -7.09 9.74 14.02
CA LEU A 78 -6.91 9.78 15.46
C LEU A 78 -7.95 10.71 16.13
N ASP A 79 -8.15 11.92 15.61
CA ASP A 79 -9.15 12.85 16.13
C ASP A 79 -10.58 12.31 16.05
N PHE A 80 -10.89 11.53 15.00
CA PHE A 80 -12.20 10.87 14.85
C PHE A 80 -12.33 9.54 15.60
N GLY A 81 -11.28 9.05 16.26
CA GLY A 81 -11.29 7.74 16.93
C GLY A 81 -11.46 6.57 15.96
N TRP A 82 -11.13 6.75 14.69
CA TRP A 82 -11.18 5.69 13.66
C TRP A 82 -9.94 4.81 13.67
N LYS A 83 -8.89 5.28 14.34
CA LYS A 83 -7.64 4.54 14.44
C LYS A 83 -7.74 3.36 15.40
N PHE A 84 -7.00 2.31 15.12
CA PHE A 84 -6.98 1.10 15.94
C PHE A 84 -6.60 1.44 17.39
N GLU A 85 -7.52 1.12 18.31
CA GLU A 85 -7.43 1.47 19.74
C GLU A 85 -7.10 2.95 20.03
N ASN A 86 -7.43 3.84 19.08
CA ASN A 86 -7.07 5.26 19.14
C ASN A 86 -5.57 5.50 19.42
N ARG A 87 -4.70 4.67 18.84
CA ARG A 87 -3.26 4.68 19.08
C ARG A 87 -2.50 5.43 17.99
N LEU A 88 -1.56 6.30 18.37
CA LEU A 88 -0.66 6.95 17.41
C LEU A 88 0.41 5.97 16.91
N ASP A 89 0.79 6.06 15.64
CA ASP A 89 1.85 5.21 15.09
C ASP A 89 3.21 5.73 15.54
N SER A 90 4.13 4.80 15.75
CA SER A 90 5.54 5.10 15.92
C SER A 90 6.14 5.60 14.61
N TRP A 91 7.24 6.35 14.70
CA TRP A 91 7.93 6.81 13.50
C TRP A 91 8.45 5.65 12.64
N GLN A 92 8.75 4.51 13.27
CA GLN A 92 9.18 3.28 12.59
C GLN A 92 8.04 2.69 11.76
N ASN A 93 6.85 2.61 12.32
CA ASN A 93 5.66 2.09 11.64
C ASN A 93 5.29 2.98 10.45
N ILE A 94 5.16 4.30 10.67
CA ILE A 94 4.93 5.31 9.61
C ILE A 94 5.94 5.16 8.47
N THR A 95 7.24 5.03 8.81
CA THR A 95 8.30 4.88 7.81
C THR A 95 8.12 3.60 7.00
N THR A 96 7.80 2.49 7.66
CA THR A 96 7.60 1.19 7.01
C THR A 96 6.40 1.22 6.09
N ASP A 97 5.31 1.86 6.50
CA ASP A 97 4.07 1.92 5.76
C ASP A 97 4.22 2.74 4.47
N VAL A 98 4.93 3.87 4.51
CA VAL A 98 5.33 4.60 3.30
C VAL A 98 6.22 3.75 2.38
N LEU A 99 7.19 3.04 2.93
CA LEU A 99 8.08 2.17 2.14
C LEU A 99 7.32 1.02 1.48
N LEU A 100 6.39 0.39 2.18
CA LEU A 100 5.56 -0.69 1.66
C LEU A 100 4.58 -0.21 0.59
N CYS A 101 4.03 0.98 0.75
CA CYS A 101 3.27 1.64 -0.31
C CYS A 101 4.15 1.89 -1.55
N ALA A 102 5.38 2.36 -1.37
CA ALA A 102 6.35 2.50 -2.46
C ALA A 102 6.69 1.15 -3.12
N VAL A 103 6.82 0.06 -2.36
CA VAL A 103 7.06 -1.30 -2.89
C VAL A 103 5.88 -1.77 -3.73
N GLY A 104 4.64 -1.59 -3.26
CA GLY A 104 3.43 -1.91 -4.02
C GLY A 104 3.34 -1.13 -5.33
N GLY A 105 3.65 0.18 -5.28
CA GLY A 105 3.73 1.04 -6.45
C GLY A 105 4.84 0.63 -7.42
N LEU A 106 6.02 0.27 -6.91
CA LEU A 106 7.17 -0.14 -7.72
C LEU A 106 6.93 -1.48 -8.43
N GLY A 107 6.33 -2.45 -7.74
CA GLY A 107 5.90 -3.70 -8.35
C GLY A 107 4.95 -3.44 -9.50
N THR A 108 3.92 -2.62 -9.28
CA THR A 108 2.95 -2.25 -10.31
C THR A 108 3.60 -1.50 -11.47
N TRP A 109 4.54 -0.60 -11.19
CA TRP A 109 5.35 0.11 -12.19
C TRP A 109 6.14 -0.86 -13.08
N LEU A 110 6.80 -1.87 -12.49
CA LEU A 110 7.54 -2.87 -13.24
C LEU A 110 6.61 -3.65 -14.19
N PHE A 111 5.42 -4.02 -13.74
CA PHE A 111 4.43 -4.70 -14.59
C PHE A 111 3.84 -3.79 -15.66
N ALA A 112 3.71 -2.48 -15.42
CA ALA A 112 3.34 -1.52 -16.45
C ALA A 112 4.39 -1.51 -17.58
N TYR A 113 5.68 -1.56 -17.24
CA TYR A 113 6.74 -1.69 -18.23
C TYR A 113 6.69 -3.04 -18.96
N LEU A 114 6.59 -4.15 -18.24
CA LEU A 114 6.64 -5.49 -18.84
C LEU A 114 5.42 -5.84 -19.70
N ILE A 115 4.22 -5.48 -19.27
CA ILE A 115 2.95 -5.90 -19.91
C ILE A 115 2.43 -4.82 -20.86
N PHE A 116 2.44 -3.56 -20.42
CA PHE A 116 1.86 -2.48 -21.22
C PHE A 116 2.85 -1.85 -22.21
N GLU A 117 4.11 -1.60 -21.84
CA GLU A 117 5.06 -1.04 -22.82
C GLU A 117 5.42 -2.04 -23.91
N LYS A 118 5.64 -3.30 -23.55
CA LYS A 118 6.04 -4.35 -24.49
C LYS A 118 4.88 -4.81 -25.38
N ASP A 119 3.74 -5.16 -24.78
CA ASP A 119 2.65 -5.84 -25.50
C ASP A 119 1.43 -4.92 -25.76
N ARG A 120 1.47 -3.66 -25.29
CA ARG A 120 0.35 -2.68 -25.40
C ARG A 120 -0.98 -3.23 -24.87
N SER A 121 -0.89 -4.20 -23.94
CA SER A 121 -2.04 -4.85 -23.32
C SER A 121 -2.50 -4.08 -22.09
N VAL A 122 -3.43 -3.15 -22.29
CA VAL A 122 -4.09 -2.43 -21.20
C VAL A 122 -4.81 -3.42 -20.29
N PHE A 123 -5.60 -4.32 -20.89
CA PHE A 123 -6.38 -5.30 -20.13
C PHE A 123 -5.48 -6.19 -19.28
N GLY A 124 -4.41 -6.77 -19.86
CA GLY A 124 -3.49 -7.62 -19.12
C GLY A 124 -2.84 -6.91 -17.93
N TYR A 125 -2.43 -5.65 -18.11
CA TYR A 125 -1.83 -4.86 -17.04
C TYR A 125 -2.80 -4.59 -15.88
N TYR A 126 -4.02 -4.12 -16.17
CA TYR A 126 -5.00 -3.83 -15.13
C TYR A 126 -5.56 -5.10 -14.47
N THR A 127 -5.76 -6.18 -15.22
CA THR A 127 -6.16 -7.47 -14.65
C THR A 127 -5.10 -8.01 -13.69
N PHE A 128 -3.82 -7.95 -14.07
CA PHE A 128 -2.73 -8.34 -13.18
C PHE A 128 -2.73 -7.49 -11.90
N GLY A 129 -2.86 -6.17 -12.03
CA GLY A 129 -2.91 -5.25 -10.91
C GLY A 129 -4.06 -5.53 -9.94
N ILE A 130 -5.27 -5.76 -10.47
CA ILE A 130 -6.46 -6.09 -9.66
C ILE A 130 -6.29 -7.43 -8.94
N ILE A 131 -5.73 -8.45 -9.60
CA ILE A 131 -5.43 -9.74 -8.96
C ILE A 131 -4.40 -9.54 -7.84
N GLY A 132 -3.32 -8.81 -8.11
CA GLY A 132 -2.29 -8.51 -7.11
C GLY A 132 -2.86 -7.78 -5.89
N PHE A 133 -3.72 -6.78 -6.11
CA PHE A 133 -4.45 -6.08 -5.06
C PHE A 133 -5.31 -7.06 -4.22
N GLY A 134 -6.07 -7.94 -4.87
CA GLY A 134 -6.89 -8.96 -4.19
C GLY A 134 -6.07 -9.96 -3.37
N VAL A 135 -4.90 -10.37 -3.86
CA VAL A 135 -3.98 -11.25 -3.12
C VAL A 135 -3.50 -10.56 -1.85
N TRP A 136 -3.03 -9.31 -1.93
CA TRP A 136 -2.53 -8.61 -0.75
C TRP A 136 -3.63 -8.26 0.25
N ILE A 137 -4.86 -7.98 -0.19
CA ILE A 137 -6.02 -7.89 0.69
C ILE A 137 -6.25 -9.21 1.45
N SER A 138 -6.13 -10.34 0.76
CA SER A 138 -6.30 -11.66 1.40
C SER A 138 -5.22 -11.88 2.48
N VAL A 139 -3.97 -11.50 2.19
CA VAL A 139 -2.87 -11.56 3.17
C VAL A 139 -3.16 -10.64 4.37
N PHE A 140 -3.61 -9.41 4.14
CA PHE A 140 -4.03 -8.48 5.19
C PHE A 140 -5.09 -9.11 6.13
N ILE A 141 -6.13 -9.71 5.57
CA ILE A 141 -7.21 -10.35 6.35
C ILE A 141 -6.65 -11.49 7.22
N ILE A 142 -5.77 -12.32 6.65
CA ILE A 142 -5.16 -13.44 7.36
C ILE A 142 -4.29 -12.94 8.51
N LEU A 143 -3.39 -11.97 8.27
CA LEU A 143 -2.52 -11.44 9.31
C LEU A 143 -3.32 -10.76 10.42
N ARG A 144 -4.32 -9.96 10.07
CA ARG A 144 -5.22 -9.35 11.05
C ARG A 144 -5.90 -10.41 11.91
N TYR A 145 -6.42 -11.48 11.32
CA TYR A 145 -7.03 -12.57 12.07
C TYR A 145 -6.04 -13.23 13.04
N LEU A 146 -4.82 -13.51 12.60
CA LEU A 146 -3.79 -14.13 13.43
C LEU A 146 -3.37 -13.23 14.60
N THR A 147 -3.11 -11.94 14.37
CA THR A 147 -2.73 -11.00 15.43
C THR A 147 -3.83 -10.85 16.49
N LEU A 148 -5.09 -10.76 16.05
CA LEU A 148 -6.21 -10.65 16.98
C LEU A 148 -6.50 -11.94 17.75
N HIS A 149 -6.28 -13.12 17.14
CA HIS A 149 -6.55 -14.40 17.77
C HIS A 149 -5.43 -14.88 18.71
N ASN A 150 -4.18 -14.52 18.42
CA ASN A 150 -3.03 -14.91 19.23
C ASN A 150 -2.82 -14.01 20.45
N SER A 151 -3.51 -12.88 20.53
CA SER A 151 -3.43 -11.99 21.69
C SER A 151 -4.19 -12.60 22.87
N PRO A 152 -3.62 -12.63 24.09
CA PRO A 152 -4.33 -13.09 25.26
C PRO A 152 -5.61 -12.26 25.43
N ILE A 153 -6.74 -12.93 25.68
CA ILE A 153 -8.00 -12.26 26.01
C ILE A 153 -7.76 -11.48 27.30
N ILE A 154 -7.70 -10.15 27.21
CA ILE A 154 -7.66 -9.24 28.36
C ILE A 154 -9.08 -9.03 28.87
#